data_AF-A0A9E1R261-F1
#
_entry.id   AF-A0A9E1R261-F1
#
_cell.length_a   1.000
_cell.length_b   1.000
_cell.length_c   1.000
_cell.angle_alpha   90.00
_cell.angle_beta   90.00
_cell.angle_gamma   90.00
#
_symmetry.space_group_name_H-M   'P 1'
#
loop_
_entity.id
_entity.type
_entity.pdbx_description
1 polymer ?
#
loop_
_entity_poly.entity_id
_entity_poly.type
_entity_poly.pdbx_seq_one_letter_code
_entity_poly.pdbx_strand_id
1 'polypeptide(L)'
;MQIPFTFSKYIIRTFLGWFFIVFAALVLIITLFDTVELFRRAASKPDVSVLIIIKMVAMKLPYITQQLMPFIILFASLFTFRAFNRNLEFVVARGSGISAWQFLAPIFALVALFSILDLALLNPLTSAMMSRYEKFDARYFKR
;
A
#
# COMPACT_ATOMS: atom_id res chain seq x y z
N MET A 1 -30.89 -13.75 2.46
CA MET A 1 -30.41 -13.50 1.07
C MET A 1 -28.89 -13.55 1.06
N GLN A 2 -28.32 -14.55 0.40
CA GLN A 2 -26.87 -14.71 0.25
C GLN A 2 -26.39 -13.82 -0.90
N ILE A 3 -25.24 -13.18 -0.72
CA ILE A 3 -24.61 -12.42 -1.80
C ILE A 3 -24.12 -13.44 -2.84
N PRO A 4 -24.49 -13.31 -4.13
CA PRO A 4 -23.96 -14.21 -5.14
C PRO A 4 -22.44 -14.08 -5.21
N PHE A 5 -21.73 -15.21 -5.13
CA PHE A 5 -20.26 -15.27 -5.09
C PHE A 5 -19.60 -14.51 -6.25
N THR A 6 -20.24 -14.50 -7.41
CA THR A 6 -19.82 -13.75 -8.60
C THR A 6 -19.74 -12.25 -8.36
N PHE A 7 -20.71 -11.68 -7.64
CA PHE A 7 -20.77 -10.25 -7.32
C PHE A 7 -19.69 -9.86 -6.31
N SER A 8 -19.49 -10.66 -5.26
CA SER A 8 -18.39 -10.43 -4.30
C SER A 8 -17.02 -10.50 -4.96
N LYS A 9 -16.80 -11.47 -5.85
CA LYS A 9 -15.54 -11.59 -6.61
C LYS A 9 -15.30 -10.38 -7.52
N TYR A 10 -16.35 -9.86 -8.15
CA TYR A 10 -16.27 -8.65 -8.95
C TYR A 10 -15.89 -7.43 -8.08
N ILE A 11 -16.53 -7.26 -6.93
CA ILE A 11 -16.19 -6.16 -6.00
C ILE A 11 -14.72 -6.23 -5.57
N ILE A 12 -14.26 -7.42 -5.17
CA ILE A 12 -12.87 -7.67 -4.77
C ILE A 12 -11.90 -7.34 -5.91
N ARG A 13 -12.18 -7.79 -7.13
CA ARG A 13 -11.31 -7.53 -8.28
C ARG A 13 -11.21 -6.03 -8.59
N THR A 14 -12.32 -5.32 -8.55
CA THR A 14 -12.34 -3.86 -8.78
C THR A 14 -11.55 -3.14 -7.69
N PHE A 15 -11.75 -3.54 -6.42
CA PHE A 15 -10.97 -2.99 -5.31
C PHE A 15 -9.48 -3.26 -5.44
N LEU A 16 -9.07 -4.49 -5.73
CA LEU A 16 -7.66 -4.85 -5.91
C LEU A 16 -7.02 -4.07 -7.06
N GLY A 17 -7.74 -3.87 -8.16
CA GLY A 17 -7.26 -3.04 -9.28
C GLY A 17 -6.91 -1.62 -8.83
N TRP A 18 -7.84 -0.94 -8.14
CA TRP A 18 -7.58 0.39 -7.59
C TRP A 18 -6.51 0.39 -6.49
N PHE A 19 -6.50 -0.64 -5.62
CA PHE A 19 -5.50 -0.80 -4.58
C PHE A 19 -4.09 -0.84 -5.16
N PHE A 20 -3.82 -1.68 -6.16
CA PHE A 20 -2.47 -1.76 -6.75
C PHE A 20 -2.08 -0.51 -7.53
N ILE A 21 -3.03 0.17 -8.19
CA ILE A 21 -2.76 1.44 -8.87
C ILE A 21 -2.36 2.52 -7.85
N VAL A 22 -3.13 2.69 -6.79
CA VAL A 22 -2.85 3.67 -5.73
C VAL A 22 -1.57 3.32 -4.98
N PHE A 23 -1.38 2.04 -4.64
CA PHE A 23 -0.16 1.52 -4.03
C PHE A 23 1.06 1.89 -4.87
N ALA A 24 1.04 1.57 -6.17
CA ALA A 24 2.16 1.85 -7.06
C ALA A 24 2.42 3.34 -7.16
N ALA A 25 1.37 4.16 -7.30
CA ALA A 25 1.51 5.61 -7.40
C ALA A 25 2.13 6.23 -6.13
N LEU A 26 1.59 5.90 -4.95
CA LEU A 26 2.04 6.47 -3.67
C LEU A 26 3.41 5.94 -3.24
N VAL A 27 3.66 4.65 -3.38
CA VAL A 27 4.98 4.08 -3.04
C VAL A 27 6.04 4.61 -3.99
N LEU A 28 5.76 4.71 -5.30
CA LEU A 28 6.70 5.24 -6.27
C LEU A 28 7.07 6.69 -5.96
N ILE A 29 6.09 7.57 -5.78
CA ILE A 29 6.38 9.00 -5.55
C ILE A 29 7.19 9.19 -4.27
N ILE A 30 6.80 8.55 -3.16
CA ILE A 30 7.51 8.70 -1.88
C ILE A 30 8.91 8.09 -1.94
N THR A 31 9.05 6.92 -2.57
CA THR A 31 10.37 6.27 -2.73
C THR A 31 11.30 7.11 -3.60
N LEU A 32 10.78 7.79 -4.63
CA LEU A 32 11.58 8.72 -5.44
C LEU A 32 12.08 9.90 -4.62
N PHE A 33 11.22 10.52 -3.82
CA PHE A 33 11.62 11.62 -2.92
C PHE A 33 12.70 11.17 -1.93
N ASP A 34 12.53 10.02 -1.29
CA ASP A 34 13.52 9.46 -0.37
C ASP A 34 14.85 9.14 -1.07
N THR A 35 14.78 8.62 -2.30
CA THR A 35 15.97 8.33 -3.11
C THR A 35 16.73 9.61 -3.42
N VAL A 36 16.04 10.66 -3.87
CA VAL A 36 16.63 11.98 -4.15
C VAL A 36 17.27 12.56 -2.89
N GLU A 37 16.63 12.44 -1.74
CA GLU A 37 17.17 12.90 -0.46
C GLU A 37 18.44 12.12 -0.05
N LEU A 38 18.47 10.81 -0.27
CA LEU A 38 19.68 10.00 -0.01
C LEU A 38 20.82 10.35 -0.96
N PHE A 39 20.54 10.60 -2.25
CA PHE A 39 21.55 11.10 -3.19
C PHE A 39 22.08 12.46 -2.78
N ARG A 40 21.20 13.38 -2.35
CA ARG A 40 21.58 14.72 -1.88
C ARG A 40 22.51 14.64 -0.66
N ARG A 41 22.22 13.74 0.29
CA ARG A 41 23.09 13.49 1.45
C ARG A 41 24.41 12.85 1.07
N ALA A 42 24.39 11.96 0.09
CA ALA A 42 25.57 11.24 -0.39
C ALA A 42 26.50 12.14 -1.22
N ALA A 43 25.99 13.21 -1.83
CA ALA A 43 26.79 14.14 -2.63
C ALA A 43 27.94 14.77 -1.82
N SER A 44 27.78 14.94 -0.51
CA SER A 44 28.83 15.46 0.38
C SER A 44 29.82 14.39 0.85
N LYS A 45 29.71 13.13 0.39
CA LYS A 45 30.47 11.98 0.87
C LYS A 45 30.99 11.09 -0.26
N PRO A 46 32.29 11.16 -0.60
CA PRO A 46 32.85 10.43 -1.73
C PRO A 46 32.82 8.89 -1.59
N ASP A 47 32.70 8.36 -0.37
CA ASP A 47 32.72 6.91 -0.10
C ASP A 47 31.35 6.21 -0.32
N VAL A 48 30.29 6.96 -0.64
CA VAL A 48 28.94 6.39 -0.78
C VAL A 48 28.63 6.07 -2.25
N SER A 49 28.74 4.78 -2.59
CA SER A 49 28.36 4.30 -3.94
C SER A 49 26.84 4.28 -4.16
N VAL A 50 26.43 4.42 -5.44
CA VAL A 50 25.03 4.32 -5.89
C VAL A 50 24.37 3.01 -5.45
N LEU A 51 25.12 1.91 -5.44
CA LEU A 51 24.61 0.59 -5.02
C LEU A 51 24.19 0.58 -3.54
N ILE A 52 24.90 1.33 -2.68
CA ILE A 52 24.54 1.47 -1.26
C ILE A 52 23.22 2.23 -1.13
N ILE A 53 23.04 3.30 -1.90
CA ILE A 53 21.81 4.09 -1.90
C ILE A 53 20.61 3.22 -2.30
N ILE A 54 20.72 2.46 -3.40
CA ILE A 54 19.65 1.55 -3.85
C ILE A 54 19.32 0.51 -2.78
N LYS A 55 20.33 -0.07 -2.13
CA LYS A 55 20.12 -1.01 -1.01
C LYS A 55 19.39 -0.37 0.16
N MET A 56 19.76 0.85 0.53
CA MET A 56 19.11 1.58 1.62
C MET A 56 17.65 1.91 1.28
N VAL A 57 17.37 2.36 0.06
CA VAL A 57 16.00 2.59 -0.41
C VAL A 57 15.18 1.30 -0.35
N ALA A 58 15.73 0.18 -0.83
CA ALA A 58 15.06 -1.12 -0.78
C ALA A 58 14.76 -1.58 0.66
N MET A 59 15.66 -1.33 1.62
CA MET A 59 15.44 -1.64 3.04
C MET A 59 14.34 -0.77 3.67
N LYS A 60 14.19 0.48 3.21
CA LYS A 60 13.16 1.40 3.71
C LYS A 60 11.79 1.16 3.09
N LEU A 61 11.72 0.47 1.95
CA LEU A 61 10.49 0.28 1.17
C LEU A 61 9.33 -0.42 1.94
N PRO A 62 9.56 -1.48 2.74
CA PRO A 62 8.50 -2.08 3.56
C PRO A 62 7.95 -1.11 4.62
N TYR A 63 8.84 -0.31 5.22
CA TYR A 63 8.45 0.72 6.18
C TYR A 63 7.57 1.80 5.56
N ILE A 64 8.00 2.33 4.41
CA ILE A 64 7.22 3.32 3.64
C ILE A 64 5.84 2.74 3.29
N THR A 65 5.80 1.49 2.83
CA THR A 65 4.57 0.80 2.48
C THR A 65 3.61 0.70 3.67
N GLN A 66 4.10 0.34 4.86
CA GLN A 66 3.29 0.26 6.08
C GLN A 66 2.72 1.61 6.49
N GLN A 67 3.53 2.67 6.42
CA GLN A 67 3.06 4.02 6.72
C GLN A 67 1.97 4.50 5.74
N LEU A 68 2.08 4.09 4.48
CA LEU A 68 1.15 4.49 3.43
C LEU A 68 -0.12 3.64 3.36
N MET A 69 -0.16 2.46 3.99
CA MET A 69 -1.33 1.57 3.98
C MET A 69 -2.67 2.24 4.25
N PRO A 70 -2.85 3.06 5.32
CA PRO A 70 -4.14 3.71 5.57
C PRO A 70 -4.59 4.61 4.41
N PHE A 71 -3.66 5.31 3.77
CA PHE A 71 -3.94 6.15 2.61
C PHE A 71 -4.26 5.32 1.37
N ILE A 72 -3.50 4.25 1.14
CA ILE A 72 -3.71 3.34 0.01
C ILE A 72 -5.11 2.72 0.09
N ILE A 73 -5.50 2.21 1.26
CA ILE A 73 -6.83 1.64 1.50
C ILE A 73 -7.92 2.70 1.33
N LEU A 74 -7.72 3.90 1.85
CA LEU A 74 -8.67 5.02 1.75
C LEU A 74 -8.94 5.37 0.28
N PHE A 75 -7.89 5.68 -0.49
CA PHE A 75 -8.04 6.08 -1.90
C PHE A 75 -8.53 4.93 -2.77
N ALA A 76 -8.07 3.70 -2.54
CA ALA A 76 -8.57 2.52 -3.26
C ALA A 76 -10.06 2.31 -3.03
N SER A 77 -10.52 2.43 -1.78
CA SER A 77 -11.94 2.36 -1.42
C SER A 77 -12.72 3.47 -2.11
N LEU A 78 -12.22 4.70 -2.07
CA LEU A 78 -12.87 5.86 -2.69
C LEU A 78 -13.04 5.69 -4.20
N PHE A 79 -11.99 5.28 -4.91
CA PHE A 79 -12.06 5.06 -6.35
C PHE A 79 -12.95 3.87 -6.72
N THR A 80 -12.94 2.82 -5.91
CA THR A 80 -13.83 1.67 -6.07
C THR A 80 -15.30 2.07 -5.93
N PHE A 81 -15.66 2.78 -4.86
CA PHE A 81 -17.03 3.25 -4.67
C PHE A 81 -17.44 4.29 -5.71
N ARG A 82 -16.50 5.14 -6.15
CA ARG A 82 -16.73 6.06 -7.27
C ARG A 82 -17.07 5.31 -8.55
N ALA A 83 -16.37 4.22 -8.86
CA ALA A 83 -16.63 3.40 -10.04
C ALA A 83 -18.04 2.78 -9.97
N PHE A 84 -18.39 2.18 -8.83
CA PHE A 84 -19.71 1.59 -8.61
C PHE A 84 -20.85 2.61 -8.65
N ASN A 85 -20.61 3.81 -8.12
CA ASN A 85 -21.61 4.89 -8.16
C ASN A 85 -21.81 5.41 -9.59
N ARG A 86 -20.73 5.61 -10.36
CA ARG A 86 -20.80 6.11 -11.74
C ARG A 86 -21.54 5.15 -12.67
N ASN A 87 -21.38 3.85 -12.46
CA ASN A 87 -22.06 2.82 -13.25
C ASN A 87 -23.46 2.47 -12.72
N LEU A 88 -23.96 3.18 -11.70
CA LEU A 88 -25.23 2.89 -11.00
C LEU A 88 -25.30 1.47 -10.40
N GLU A 89 -24.19 0.75 -10.31
CA GLU A 89 -24.11 -0.61 -9.78
C GLU A 89 -24.53 -0.64 -8.30
N PHE A 90 -24.24 0.43 -7.55
CA PHE A 90 -24.69 0.57 -6.17
C PHE A 90 -26.23 0.71 -6.08
N VAL A 91 -26.83 1.48 -6.98
CA VAL A 91 -28.28 1.69 -7.04
C VAL A 91 -28.99 0.40 -7.44
N VAL A 92 -28.48 -0.30 -8.46
CA VAL A 92 -29.03 -1.59 -8.93
C VAL A 92 -28.91 -2.66 -7.84
N ALA A 93 -27.77 -2.75 -7.16
CA ALA A 93 -27.59 -3.68 -6.05
C ALA A 93 -28.64 -3.45 -4.95
N ARG A 94 -28.87 -2.19 -4.55
CA ARG A 94 -29.92 -1.83 -3.57
C ARG A 94 -31.32 -2.15 -4.08
N GLY A 95 -31.62 -1.89 -5.35
CA GLY A 95 -32.90 -2.23 -5.98
C GLY A 95 -33.18 -3.74 -6.02
N SER A 96 -32.13 -4.57 -6.06
CA SER A 96 -32.23 -6.03 -5.98
C SER A 96 -32.34 -6.58 -4.55
N GLY A 97 -32.45 -5.71 -3.54
CA GLY A 97 -32.58 -6.10 -2.13
C GLY A 97 -31.25 -6.34 -1.40
N ILE A 98 -30.10 -6.07 -2.02
CA ILE A 98 -28.79 -6.18 -1.35
C ILE A 98 -28.64 -5.03 -0.35
N SER A 99 -28.24 -5.34 0.88
CA SER A 99 -28.00 -4.30 1.89
C SER A 99 -26.67 -3.59 1.66
N ALA A 100 -26.54 -2.34 2.12
CA ALA A 100 -25.26 -1.62 2.03
C ALA A 100 -24.13 -2.37 2.77
N TRP A 101 -24.45 -2.99 3.91
CA TRP A 101 -23.50 -3.81 4.68
C TRP A 101 -23.02 -5.04 3.92
N GLN A 102 -23.91 -5.70 3.19
CA GLN A 102 -23.56 -6.84 2.33
C GLN A 102 -22.64 -6.42 1.19
N PHE A 103 -22.87 -5.25 0.61
CA PHE A 103 -22.02 -4.70 -0.44
C PHE A 103 -20.60 -4.38 0.07
N LEU A 104 -20.48 -3.89 1.30
CA LEU A 104 -19.21 -3.53 1.93
C LEU A 104 -18.43 -4.73 2.48
N ALA A 105 -19.14 -5.78 2.93
CA ALA A 105 -18.55 -6.98 3.54
C ALA A 105 -17.34 -7.58 2.79
N PRO A 106 -17.35 -7.78 1.46
CA PRO A 106 -16.19 -8.34 0.76
C PRO A 106 -14.95 -7.43 0.82
N ILE A 107 -15.12 -6.11 0.83
CA ILE A 107 -14.01 -5.15 0.95
C ILE A 107 -13.46 -5.20 2.37
N PHE A 108 -14.33 -5.21 3.39
CA PHE A 108 -13.90 -5.33 4.79
C PHE A 108 -13.16 -6.64 5.06
N ALA A 109 -13.65 -7.76 4.53
CA ALA A 109 -12.97 -9.06 4.67
C ALA A 109 -11.55 -9.02 4.06
N LEU A 110 -11.41 -8.41 2.89
CA LEU A 110 -10.11 -8.27 2.22
C LEU A 110 -9.16 -7.33 2.98
N VAL A 111 -9.66 -6.19 3.46
CA VAL A 111 -8.85 -5.23 4.24
C VAL A 111 -8.42 -5.87 5.56
N ALA A 112 -9.31 -6.59 6.25
CA ALA A 112 -8.96 -7.32 7.45
C ALA A 112 -7.87 -8.38 7.19
N LEU A 113 -7.96 -9.10 6.07
CA LEU A 113 -6.91 -10.04 5.65
C LEU A 113 -5.58 -9.31 5.43
N PHE A 114 -5.57 -8.17 4.74
CA PHE A 114 -4.36 -7.36 4.56
C PHE A 114 -3.78 -6.87 5.88
N SER A 115 -4.60 -6.40 6.81
CA SER A 115 -4.13 -5.98 8.13
C SER A 115 -3.52 -7.15 8.93
N ILE A 116 -4.09 -8.35 8.85
CA ILE A 116 -3.53 -9.54 9.50
C ILE A 116 -2.18 -9.90 8.87
N LEU A 117 -2.10 -9.93 7.54
CA LEU A 117 -0.85 -10.21 6.82
C LEU A 117 0.23 -9.14 7.10
N ASP A 118 -0.17 -7.88 7.22
CA ASP A 118 0.71 -6.79 7.57
C ASP A 118 1.33 -6.99 8.95
N LEU A 119 0.51 -7.32 9.96
CA LEU A 119 1.00 -7.59 11.31
C LEU A 119 1.87 -8.86 11.40
N ALA A 120 1.48 -9.92 10.69
CA ALA A 120 2.15 -11.21 10.78
C ALA A 120 3.45 -11.28 9.98
N LEU A 121 3.52 -10.63 8.81
CA LEU A 121 4.64 -10.76 7.87
C LEU A 121 5.38 -9.45 7.64
N LEU A 122 4.66 -8.36 7.33
CA LEU A 122 5.32 -7.10 6.97
C LEU A 122 5.93 -6.43 8.20
N ASN A 123 5.31 -6.49 9.37
CA ASN A 123 5.84 -5.87 10.58
C ASN A 123 7.21 -6.44 11.01
N PRO A 124 7.41 -7.77 11.16
CA PRO A 124 8.74 -8.31 11.46
C PRO A 124 9.74 -8.04 10.33
N LEU A 125 9.30 -8.08 9.07
CA LEU A 125 10.15 -7.76 7.92
C LEU A 125 10.63 -6.31 7.97
N THR A 126 9.72 -5.36 8.17
CA THR A 126 10.00 -3.93 8.31
C THR A 126 10.96 -3.67 9.46
N SER A 127 10.72 -4.27 10.63
CA SER A 127 11.60 -4.13 11.79
C SER A 127 13.02 -4.60 11.48
N ALA A 128 13.17 -5.79 10.87
CA ALA A 128 14.46 -6.34 10.51
C ALA A 128 15.19 -5.50 9.44
N MET A 129 14.47 -5.00 8.44
CA MET A 129 15.06 -4.18 7.37
C MET A 129 15.41 -2.76 7.84
N MET A 130 14.59 -2.15 8.71
CA MET A 130 14.88 -0.84 9.29
C MET A 130 16.11 -0.89 10.23
N SER A 131 16.26 -1.95 11.04
CA SER A 131 17.48 -2.11 11.85
C SER A 131 18.75 -2.21 10.98
N ARG A 132 18.64 -2.85 9.80
CA ARG A 132 19.74 -2.88 8.82
C ARG A 132 19.98 -1.49 8.21
N TYR A 133 18.91 -0.79 7.83
CA TYR A 133 18.99 0.58 7.30
C TYR A 133 19.74 1.51 8.26
N GLU A 134 19.40 1.50 9.55
CA GLU A 134 20.04 2.34 10.56
C GLU A 134 21.54 2.06 10.73
N LYS A 135 21.96 0.79 10.64
CA LYS A 135 23.38 0.41 10.68
C LYS A 135 24.13 0.94 9.46
N PHE A 136 23.53 0.88 8.28
CA PHE A 136 24.10 1.47 7.06
C PHE A 136 24.16 2.99 7.18
N ASP A 137 23.09 3.63 7.65
CA ASP A 137 23.03 5.08 7.82
C ASP A 137 24.12 5.58 8.79
N ALA A 138 24.29 4.92 9.94
CA ALA A 138 25.33 5.24 10.90
C ALA A 138 26.75 5.07 10.33
N ARG A 139 26.99 4.04 9.51
CA ARG A 139 28.31 3.76 8.93
C ARG A 139 28.73 4.77 7.87
N TYR A 140 27.78 5.19 7.02
CA TYR A 140 28.08 6.01 5.84
C TYR A 140 27.73 7.50 6.04
N PHE A 141 26.71 7.84 6.83
CA PHE A 141 26.21 9.21 6.96
C PHE A 141 26.57 9.91 8.29
N LYS A 142 26.94 9.20 9.36
CA LYS A 142 27.33 9.83 10.65
C LYS A 142 28.84 10.07 10.89
N ARG A 143 29.74 9.55 10.03
CA ARG A 143 31.17 9.89 10.03
C ARG A 143 31.48 11.01 9.06
#